data_AF-A0A6L6YD80-F1
#
_entry.id   AF-A0A6L6YD80-F1
#
_cell.length_a   1.000
_cell.length_b   1.000
_cell.length_c   1.000
_cell.angle_alpha   90.00
_cell.angle_beta   90.00
_cell.angle_gamma   90.00
#
_symmetry.space_group_name_H-M   'P 1'
#
loop_
_entity.id
_entity.type
_entity.pdbx_description
1 polymer ?
#
loop_
_entity_poly.entity_id
_entity_poly.type
_entity_poly.pdbx_seq_one_letter_code
_entity_poly.pdbx_strand_id
1 'polypeptide(L)' 'MRHTTITARDLECLEHMRNVGQLVSNLMQVQDCATVRRDPAQQLQLTSVIYLMTAQLDGVVERCHHRWFTGEGNV' A
#
# COMPACT_ATOMS: atom_id res chain seq x y z
N MET A 1 14.00 0.65 24.08
CA MET A 1 13.13 0.44 22.90
C MET A 1 13.99 -0.25 21.85
N ARG A 2 13.63 -1.45 21.38
CA ARG A 2 14.36 -2.12 20.29
C ARG A 2 13.96 -1.45 18.98
N HIS A 3 14.91 -1.01 18.17
CA HIS A 3 14.61 -0.40 16.88
C HIS A 3 14.40 -1.50 15.85
N THR A 4 13.20 -1.58 15.27
CA THR A 4 12.93 -2.46 14.13
C THR A 4 13.50 -1.79 12.88
N THR A 5 14.47 -2.42 12.23
CA THR A 5 15.05 -1.88 10.99
C THR A 5 14.12 -2.18 9.81
N ILE A 6 13.56 -1.13 9.21
CA ILE A 6 12.85 -1.21 7.92
C ILE A 6 13.90 -1.47 6.84
N THR A 7 13.68 -2.48 5.99
CA THR A 7 14.62 -2.82 4.91
C THR A 7 14.42 -1.92 3.69
N ALA A 8 15.42 -1.84 2.81
CA ALA A 8 15.30 -1.12 1.53
C ALA A 8 14.09 -1.61 0.72
N ARG A 9 13.85 -2.92 0.69
CA ARG A 9 12.70 -3.52 0.02
C ARG A 9 11.36 -3.10 0.64
N ASP A 10 11.31 -2.95 1.96
CA ASP A 10 10.12 -2.44 2.64
C ASP A 10 9.84 -0.98 2.24
N LEU A 11 10.90 -0.15 2.13
CA LEU A 11 10.77 1.23 1.67
C LEU A 11 10.28 1.32 0.22
N GLU A 12 10.81 0.50 -0.69
CA GLU A 12 10.34 0.44 -2.09
C GLU A 12 8.86 0.04 -2.16
N CYS A 13 8.44 -0.98 -1.40
CA CYS A 13 7.03 -1.37 -1.32
C CYS A 13 6.15 -0.22 -0.77
N LEU A 14 6.58 0.46 0.28
CA LEU A 14 5.86 1.61 0.86
C LEU A 14 5.74 2.77 -0.14
N GLU A 15 6.81 3.06 -0.89
CA GLU A 15 6.80 4.07 -1.95
C GLU A 15 5.81 3.71 -3.06
N HIS A 16 5.82 2.45 -3.51
CA HIS A 16 4.86 1.98 -4.51
C HIS A 16 3.42 2.11 -4.01
N MET A 17 3.13 1.71 -2.77
CA MET A 17 1.80 1.89 -2.20
C MET A 17 1.39 3.36 -2.11
N ARG A 18 2.30 4.25 -1.71
CA ARG A 18 2.04 5.69 -1.72
C ARG A 18 1.69 6.19 -3.12
N ASN A 19 2.46 5.81 -4.13
CA ASN A 19 2.23 6.23 -5.52
C ASN A 19 0.89 5.71 -6.07
N VAL A 20 0.55 4.46 -5.76
CA VAL A 20 -0.74 3.86 -6.14
C VAL A 20 -1.91 4.56 -5.43
N GLY A 21 -1.77 4.86 -4.14
CA GLY A 21 -2.78 5.62 -3.38
C GLY A 21 -3.02 7.00 -3.97
N GLN A 22 -1.95 7.72 -4.34
CA GLN A 22 -2.06 9.02 -5.01
C GLN A 22 -2.76 8.93 -6.37
N LEU A 23 -2.43 7.91 -7.17
CA LEU A 23 -3.08 7.66 -8.45
C LEU A 23 -4.59 7.44 -8.27
N VAL A 24 -4.98 6.59 -7.31
CA VAL A 24 -6.38 6.34 -6.97
C VAL A 24 -7.09 7.63 -6.57
N SER A 25 -6.51 8.44 -5.68
CA SER A 25 -7.11 9.71 -5.26
C SER A 25 -7.28 10.69 -6.42
N ASN A 26 -6.28 10.81 -7.30
CA ASN A 26 -6.36 11.67 -8.48
C ASN A 26 -7.47 11.22 -9.44
N LEU A 27 -7.59 9.90 -9.68
CA LEU A 27 -8.65 9.33 -10.51
C LEU A 27 -10.04 9.57 -9.92
N MET A 28 -10.18 9.48 -8.59
CA MET A 28 -11.44 9.80 -7.92
C MET A 28 -11.79 11.28 -8.03
N GLN A 29 -10.83 12.21 -7.88
CA GLN A 29 -11.08 13.65 -8.04
C GLN A 29 -11.52 14.03 -9.46
N VAL A 30 -10.87 13.47 -10.49
CA VAL A 30 -11.27 13.70 -11.90
C VAL A 30 -12.68 13.15 -12.17
N GLN A 31 -13.03 12.02 -11.55
CA GLN A 31 -14.38 11.45 -11.65
C GLN A 31 -15.43 12.27 -10.89
N ASP A 32 -15.16 12.83 -9.72
CA ASP A 32 -16.16 13.62 -8.99
C ASP A 32 -16.50 14.94 -9.71
N CYS A 33 -15.58 15.49 -10.51
CA CYS A 33 -15.85 16.65 -11.38
C CYS A 33 -16.71 16.31 -12.62
N ALA A 34 -16.79 15.03 -13.01
CA ALA A 34 -17.59 14.55 -14.12
C ALA A 34 -18.69 13.64 -13.56
N THR A 35 -19.91 14.15 -13.39
CA THR A 35 -21.10 13.50 -12.77
C THR A 35 -21.57 12.16 -13.39
N VAL A 36 -20.73 11.49 -14.17
CA VAL A 36 -20.95 10.20 -14.79
C VAL A 36 -20.77 9.09 -13.74
N ARG A 37 -21.87 8.40 -13.45
CA ARG A 37 -21.93 7.13 -12.73
C ARG A 37 -20.72 6.25 -13.08
N ARG A 38 -19.91 5.87 -12.07
CA ARG A 38 -18.70 5.04 -12.26
C ARG A 38 -19.01 3.87 -13.19
N ASP A 39 -18.23 3.74 -14.26
CA ASP A 39 -18.22 2.55 -15.08
C ASP A 39 -17.93 1.35 -14.14
N PRO A 40 -18.79 0.31 -14.12
CA PRO A 40 -18.57 -0.87 -13.28
C PRO A 40 -17.17 -1.46 -13.42
N ALA A 41 -16.55 -1.40 -14.61
CA ALA A 41 -15.19 -1.86 -14.81
C ALA A 41 -14.16 -1.00 -14.05
N GLN A 42 -14.32 0.33 -14.01
CA GLN A 42 -13.45 1.23 -13.23
C GLN A 42 -13.59 0.99 -11.72
N GLN A 43 -14.79 0.71 -11.23
CA GLN A 43 -15.02 0.38 -9.81
C GLN A 43 -14.38 -0.96 -9.43
N LEU A 44 -14.45 -1.96 -10.32
CA LEU A 44 -13.77 -3.23 -10.15
C LEU A 44 -12.25 -3.05 -10.13
N GLN A 45 -11.70 -2.28 -11.07
CA GLN A 45 -10.27 -1.95 -11.13
C GLN A 45 -9.80 -1.24 -9.85
N LEU A 46 -10.56 -0.25 -9.38
CA LEU A 46 -10.25 0.46 -8.13
C LEU A 46 -10.21 -0.50 -6.94
N THR A 47 -11.17 -1.40 -6.86
CA THR A 47 -11.24 -2.44 -5.82
C THR A 47 -10.00 -3.36 -5.88
N SER A 48 -9.61 -3.80 -7.07
CA SER A 48 -8.40 -4.62 -7.27
C SER A 48 -7.12 -3.89 -6.88
N VAL A 49 -7.01 -2.60 -7.20
CA VAL A 49 -5.85 -1.77 -6.86
C VAL A 49 -5.73 -1.57 -5.35
N ILE A 50 -6.85 -1.27 -4.67
CA ILE A 50 -6.89 -1.13 -3.21
C ILE A 50 -6.51 -2.46 -2.55
N TYR A 51 -7.05 -3.59 -3.04
CA TYR A 51 -6.70 -4.91 -2.52
C TYR A 51 -5.18 -5.19 -2.63
N LEU A 52 -4.57 -4.87 -3.78
CA LEU A 52 -3.14 -5.06 -3.99
C LEU A 52 -2.30 -4.18 -3.06
N MET A 53 -2.72 -2.94 -2.81
CA MET A 53 -2.06 -2.07 -1.83
C MET A 53 -2.13 -2.67 -0.42
N THR A 54 -3.30 -3.14 0.00
CA THR A 54 -3.47 -3.74 1.34
C THR A 54 -2.60 -4.97 1.50
N ALA A 55 -2.57 -5.88 0.52
CA ALA A 55 -1.73 -7.07 0.58
C ALA A 55 -0.22 -6.75 0.64
N GLN A 56 0.24 -5.71 -0.06
CA GLN A 56 1.62 -5.26 0.03
C GLN A 56 1.95 -4.66 1.41
N LEU A 57 0.99 -3.94 2.00
CA LEU A 57 1.15 -3.36 3.33
C LEU A 57 1.22 -4.44 4.41
N ASP A 58 0.33 -5.43 4.35
CA ASP A 58 0.30 -6.57 5.26
C ASP A 58 1.65 -7.29 5.25
N GLY A 59 2.24 -7.53 4.07
CA GLY A 59 3.56 -8.14 3.97
C GLY A 59 4.68 -7.32 4.62
N VAL A 60 4.63 -5.98 4.58
CA VAL A 60 5.59 -5.12 5.30
C VAL A 60 5.37 -5.24 6.81
N VAL A 61 4.12 -5.22 7.27
CA VAL A 61 3.75 -5.35 8.69
C VAL A 61 4.20 -6.70 9.24
N GLU A 62 3.94 -7.79 8.53
CA GLU A 62 4.37 -9.14 8.92
C GLU A 62 5.89 -9.22 9.07
N ARG A 63 6.67 -8.63 8.16
CA ARG A 63 8.15 -8.62 8.26
C ARG A 63 8.64 -7.79 9.43
N CYS A 64 8.02 -6.66 9.70
CA CYS A 64 8.32 -5.86 10.90
C CYS A 64 8.00 -6.64 12.17
N HIS A 65 6.87 -7.33 12.21
CA HIS A 65 6.46 -8.15 13.35
C HIS A 65 7.40 -9.36 13.53
N HIS A 66 7.70 -10.09 12.46
CA HIS A 66 8.62 -11.23 12.49
C HIS A 66 9.99 -10.82 13.03
N ARG A 67 10.60 -9.74 12.48
CA ARG A 67 11.89 -9.22 12.97
C ARG A 67 11.86 -8.77 14.42
N TRP A 68 10.73 -8.20 14.87
CA TRP A 68 10.54 -7.86 16.29
C TRP A 68 10.55 -9.10 17.19
N PHE A 69 9.89 -10.18 16.76
CA PHE A 69 9.82 -11.43 17.52
C PHE A 69 11.10 -12.28 17.42
N THR A 70 11.78 -12.31 16.27
CA THR A 70 13.01 -13.11 16.07
C THR A 70 14.27 -12.44 16.58
N GLY A 71 14.25 -11.12 16.82
CA GLY A 71 15.40 -10.40 17.38
C GLY A 71 16.60 -10.27 16.41
N GLU A 72 16.41 -10.55 15.12
CA GLU A 72 17.42 -10.45 14.05
C GLU A 72 17.76 -8.99 13.64
N GLY A 73 17.89 -8.11 14.63
CA GLY A 73 18.40 -6.74 14.49
C GLY A 73 19.63 -6.47 15.36
N ASN A 74 20.26 -7.52 15.89
CA ASN A 74 21.46 -7.46 16.72
C ASN A 74 22.69 -7.97 15.93
N VAL A 75 23.14 -7.21 14.93
CA VAL A 75 24.57 -7.11 14.54
C VAL A 75 24.79 -5.72 13.94
#